data_AF-A0A2N0MPP2-F1
#
_entry.id   AF-A0A2N0MPP2-F1
#
_cell.length_a   1.000
_cell.length_b   1.000
_cell.length_c   1.000
_cell.angle_alpha   90.00
_cell.angle_beta   90.00
_cell.angle_gamma   90.00
#
_symmetry.space_group_name_H-M   'P 1'
#
loop_
_entity.id
_entity.type
_entity.pdbx_description
1 polymer ?
#
loop_
_entity_poly.entity_id
_entity_poly.type
_entity_poly.pdbx_seq_one_letter_code
_entity_poly.pdbx_strand_id
1 'polypeptide(L)'
;MQATGFATGLGANIGANSLSRRAFLGRLALLAGGSAVVMACGTQGGTIAPSPTPSSTGRPTVAADTASAASQDALDVMIEAGPVQFEANGDTLLGYLARPSLPGLHPGVLLVHENRGLLPHFLDVTRRLAGEGYVTLAVDMLSRKGGTDSFPDTSAMLNALRGIPTDQIVADGNAGVRYLQDQSFVEGNRVGAMGFCFGGGIVWLMAVGNPDLRAAVPFYGSAPPLEDVANLQVPVLGIYAGSDARINAGVPALEAALMAEGKNYRFVTYPGANHAFFNDTGSRYHPQAAGEAWLATLDWFEEHLMDS
;
A
#
# COMPACT_ATOMS: atom_id res chain seq x y z
N MET A 1 43.63 -22.02 45.40
CA MET A 1 42.36 -22.58 45.92
C MET A 1 41.37 -21.44 45.94
N GLN A 2 40.58 -21.28 44.88
CA GLN A 2 39.27 -21.91 44.66
C GLN A 2 38.20 -21.49 45.68
N ALA A 3 37.23 -20.76 45.12
CA ALA A 3 35.77 -20.91 45.26
C ALA A 3 35.11 -20.78 46.64
N THR A 4 34.43 -19.65 46.84
CA THR A 4 33.16 -19.47 47.59
C THR A 4 32.51 -18.21 47.01
N GLY A 5 31.23 -18.09 46.68
CA GLY A 5 30.09 -18.97 46.87
C GLY A 5 28.87 -18.42 46.10
N PHE A 6 27.81 -19.22 46.14
CA PHE A 6 26.50 -19.03 45.52
C PHE A 6 25.77 -17.75 45.96
N ALA A 7 25.09 -17.09 45.02
CA ALA A 7 23.91 -16.26 45.21
C ALA A 7 23.05 -16.37 43.93
N THR A 8 22.00 -17.19 43.92
CA THR A 8 20.59 -16.82 44.19
C THR A 8 20.07 -15.67 43.31
N GLY A 9 19.09 -15.96 42.45
CA GLY A 9 18.23 -14.93 41.86
C GLY A 9 17.81 -15.15 40.41
N LEU A 10 17.33 -16.33 40.03
CA LEU A 10 16.41 -16.44 38.89
C LEU A 10 15.08 -15.82 39.33
N GLY A 11 14.97 -14.52 39.16
CA GLY A 11 13.79 -13.73 39.47
C GLY A 11 13.49 -12.80 38.32
N ALA A 12 12.50 -13.18 37.53
CA ALA A 12 11.66 -12.36 36.67
C ALA A 12 12.29 -11.09 36.06
N ASN A 13 12.55 -11.15 34.75
CA ASN A 13 12.04 -10.09 33.89
C ASN A 13 11.32 -10.72 32.70
N ILE A 14 10.26 -11.48 33.01
CA ILE A 14 9.13 -11.70 32.10
C ILE A 14 8.28 -10.43 32.20
N GLY A 15 8.84 -9.32 31.68
CA GLY A 15 8.06 -8.15 31.30
C GLY A 15 7.60 -8.42 29.88
N ALA A 16 6.44 -9.05 29.71
CA ALA A 16 5.25 -8.29 29.38
C ALA A 16 5.38 -7.47 28.07
N ASN A 17 6.01 -8.06 27.05
CA ASN A 17 5.67 -7.84 25.63
C ASN A 17 4.26 -8.40 25.29
N SER A 18 3.41 -8.59 26.30
CA SER A 18 2.11 -9.28 26.23
C SER A 18 1.00 -8.45 25.59
N LEU A 19 1.35 -7.31 25.01
CA LEU A 19 0.51 -6.29 24.38
C LEU A 19 1.26 -5.69 23.18
N SER A 20 1.72 -6.50 22.21
CA SER A 20 1.62 -6.00 20.82
C SER A 20 0.21 -5.40 20.70
N ARG A 21 0.04 -4.45 19.79
CA ARG A 21 -1.27 -4.04 19.28
C ARG A 21 -2.35 -5.12 19.24
N ARG A 22 -2.10 -6.45 19.27
CA ARG A 22 -3.08 -7.53 19.59
C ARG A 22 -4.36 -7.33 18.80
N ALA A 23 -4.20 -7.26 17.49
CA ALA A 23 -5.15 -6.65 16.57
C ALA A 23 -5.31 -5.17 16.90
N PHE A 24 -5.01 -4.28 15.96
CA PHE A 24 -5.32 -2.84 15.87
C PHE A 24 -6.82 -2.45 16.14
N LEU A 25 -7.51 -3.25 16.95
CA LEU A 25 -8.86 -3.25 17.49
C LEU A 25 -9.91 -3.65 16.47
N GLY A 26 -9.64 -4.85 15.95
CA GLY A 26 -10.57 -5.67 15.20
C GLY A 26 -10.49 -5.37 13.72
N ARG A 27 -10.04 -6.35 12.94
CA ARG A 27 -10.41 -6.44 11.51
C ARG A 27 -11.93 -6.44 11.45
N LEU A 28 -12.57 -5.28 11.51
CA LEU A 28 -13.98 -5.15 11.20
C LEU A 28 -14.07 -5.56 9.75
N ALA A 29 -14.74 -6.69 9.52
CA ALA A 29 -14.73 -7.39 8.25
C ALA A 29 -15.10 -6.45 7.11
N LEU A 30 -14.07 -5.98 6.41
CA LEU A 30 -14.16 -5.32 5.13
C LEU A 30 -13.19 -5.95 4.12
N LEU A 31 -12.87 -7.21 4.36
CA LEU A 31 -12.51 -8.14 3.31
C LEU A 31 -13.81 -8.72 2.73
N ALA A 32 -14.47 -7.94 1.88
CA ALA A 32 -15.24 -8.42 0.74
C ALA A 32 -15.89 -7.23 0.01
N GLY A 33 -15.09 -6.49 -0.75
CA GLY A 33 -15.54 -6.19 -2.10
C GLY A 33 -15.61 -7.51 -2.88
N GLY A 34 -16.67 -8.31 -2.65
CA GLY A 34 -16.91 -9.58 -3.34
C GLY A 34 -17.14 -10.80 -2.43
N SER A 35 -18.42 -11.14 -2.23
CA SER A 35 -18.98 -12.47 -1.92
C SER A 35 -18.13 -13.47 -1.12
N ALA A 36 -18.23 -13.47 0.20
CA ALA A 36 -17.87 -14.63 1.02
C ALA A 36 -19.07 -15.58 1.13
N VAL A 37 -19.07 -16.68 0.35
CA VAL A 37 -19.99 -17.81 0.58
C VAL A 37 -19.45 -18.62 1.76
N VAL A 38 -20.15 -18.57 2.89
CA VAL A 38 -19.90 -19.46 4.03
C VAL A 38 -20.56 -20.81 3.71
N MET A 39 -19.77 -21.81 3.32
CA MET A 39 -20.24 -23.19 3.20
C MET A 39 -20.26 -23.83 4.59
N ALA A 40 -21.42 -23.86 5.23
CA ALA A 40 -21.62 -24.66 6.43
C ALA A 40 -21.89 -26.12 6.02
N CYS A 41 -21.01 -27.03 6.43
CA CYS A 41 -21.26 -28.47 6.36
C CYS A 41 -22.41 -28.85 7.30
N GLY A 42 -23.49 -29.39 6.74
CA GLY A 42 -24.57 -30.04 7.48
C GLY A 42 -24.87 -31.40 6.86
N THR A 43 -24.55 -32.46 7.59
CA THR A 43 -24.90 -33.84 7.27
C THR A 43 -26.38 -34.11 7.58
N GLN A 44 -27.16 -34.56 6.60
CA GLN A 44 -28.24 -35.54 6.81
C GLN A 44 -28.71 -36.13 5.47
N GLY A 45 -28.85 -37.45 5.44
CA GLY A 45 -29.19 -38.23 4.25
C GLY A 45 -30.69 -38.29 3.94
N GLY A 46 -30.98 -38.63 2.68
CA GLY A 46 -32.32 -38.97 2.18
C GLY A 46 -32.30 -39.08 0.66
N THR A 47 -32.65 -40.25 0.14
CA THR A 47 -32.56 -40.66 -1.28
C THR A 47 -33.83 -40.36 -2.11
N ILE A 48 -33.65 -40.32 -3.44
CA ILE A 48 -34.57 -40.60 -4.59
C ILE A 48 -35.14 -39.42 -5.42
N ALA A 49 -34.50 -39.17 -6.58
CA ALA A 49 -34.96 -39.03 -8.00
C ALA A 49 -36.16 -38.12 -8.43
N PRO A 50 -36.39 -37.89 -9.75
CA PRO A 50 -35.77 -36.89 -10.63
C PRO A 50 -36.73 -35.78 -11.13
N SER A 51 -36.17 -34.82 -11.89
CA SER A 51 -36.70 -33.54 -12.42
C SER A 51 -38.12 -33.50 -13.00
N PRO A 52 -38.71 -32.29 -13.04
CA PRO A 52 -38.81 -31.59 -14.34
C PRO A 52 -38.52 -30.08 -14.30
N THR A 53 -37.98 -29.54 -15.39
CA THR A 53 -38.05 -28.13 -15.82
C THR A 53 -39.45 -27.82 -16.36
N PRO A 54 -39.98 -26.56 -16.36
CA PRO A 54 -39.31 -25.41 -16.98
C PRO A 54 -39.54 -24.00 -16.37
N SER A 55 -38.65 -23.09 -16.80
CA SER A 55 -38.84 -21.66 -17.11
C SER A 55 -39.64 -20.74 -16.18
N SER A 56 -38.95 -19.84 -15.49
CA SER A 56 -39.43 -18.47 -15.27
C SER A 56 -38.29 -17.46 -15.35
N THR A 57 -38.42 -16.54 -16.30
CA THR A 57 -37.64 -15.30 -16.44
C THR A 57 -37.84 -14.42 -15.20
N GLY A 58 -36.80 -14.31 -14.36
CA GLY A 58 -36.73 -13.35 -13.26
C GLY A 58 -35.32 -12.78 -13.19
N ARG A 59 -35.19 -11.49 -13.51
CA ARG A 59 -33.96 -10.71 -13.42
C ARG A 59 -33.53 -10.64 -11.95
N PRO A 60 -32.30 -11.03 -11.55
CA PRO A 60 -31.85 -10.80 -10.18
C PRO A 60 -31.69 -9.30 -9.97
N THR A 61 -32.43 -8.75 -9.02
CA THR A 61 -32.28 -7.39 -8.52
C THR A 61 -30.89 -7.26 -7.88
N VAL A 62 -30.18 -6.21 -8.27
CA VAL A 62 -28.83 -5.88 -7.82
C VAL A 62 -28.83 -5.62 -6.31
N ALA A 63 -28.23 -6.52 -5.54
CA ALA A 63 -27.97 -6.36 -4.10
C ALA A 63 -26.48 -6.11 -3.80
N ALA A 64 -25.75 -5.56 -4.78
CA ALA A 64 -24.31 -5.29 -4.65
C ALA A 64 -23.99 -3.86 -4.15
N ASP A 65 -24.97 -2.95 -4.14
CA ASP A 65 -24.71 -1.52 -3.94
C ASP A 65 -24.67 -1.11 -2.45
N THR A 66 -25.40 -1.81 -1.58
CA THR A 66 -25.55 -1.40 -0.18
C THR A 66 -24.35 -1.77 0.70
N ALA A 67 -23.60 -2.81 0.34
CA ALA A 67 -22.46 -3.27 1.13
C ALA A 67 -21.22 -2.38 0.92
N SER A 68 -21.00 -1.88 -0.30
CA SER A 68 -19.89 -0.97 -0.63
C SER A 68 -20.09 0.43 -0.04
N ALA A 69 -21.32 0.93 -0.04
CA ALA A 69 -21.64 2.23 0.56
C ALA A 69 -21.52 2.20 2.10
N ALA A 70 -22.06 1.17 2.75
CA ALA A 70 -22.00 1.03 4.21
C ALA A 70 -20.56 0.89 4.75
N SER A 71 -19.66 0.33 3.95
CA SER A 71 -18.23 0.26 4.31
C SER A 71 -17.47 1.56 4.18
N GLN A 72 -17.83 2.40 3.22
CA GLN A 72 -17.23 3.73 3.07
C GLN A 72 -17.74 4.67 4.17
N ASP A 73 -19.04 4.61 4.49
CA ASP A 73 -19.65 5.38 5.58
C ASP A 73 -19.01 5.08 6.95
N ALA A 74 -18.59 3.82 7.21
CA ALA A 74 -17.93 3.45 8.46
C ALA A 74 -16.48 3.96 8.56
N LEU A 75 -15.75 4.03 7.43
CA LEU A 75 -14.40 4.61 7.38
C LEU A 75 -14.46 6.13 7.60
N ASP A 76 -15.46 6.81 7.04
CA ASP A 76 -15.63 8.27 7.15
C ASP A 76 -15.88 8.74 8.60
N VAL A 77 -16.28 7.86 9.52
CA VAL A 77 -16.39 8.18 10.96
C VAL A 77 -15.04 8.08 11.69
N MET A 78 -14.09 7.31 11.15
CA MET A 78 -12.83 6.94 11.82
C MET A 78 -11.60 7.69 11.28
N ILE A 79 -11.73 8.36 10.14
CA ILE A 79 -10.65 9.10 9.50
C ILE A 79 -11.07 10.54 9.17
N GLU A 80 -10.09 11.42 9.05
CA GLU A 80 -10.24 12.72 8.41
C GLU A 80 -9.50 12.67 7.07
N ALA A 81 -10.15 13.09 5.98
CA ALA A 81 -9.55 13.07 4.67
C ALA A 81 -9.95 14.26 3.80
N GLY A 82 -9.03 14.74 2.96
CA GLY A 82 -9.30 15.87 2.08
C GLY A 82 -8.13 16.27 1.21
N PRO A 83 -8.38 17.16 0.24
CA PRO A 83 -7.32 17.74 -0.57
C PRO A 83 -6.41 18.63 0.30
N VAL A 84 -5.11 18.57 0.03
CA VAL A 84 -4.09 19.42 0.63
C VAL A 84 -3.21 20.02 -0.44
N GLN A 85 -2.51 21.09 -0.08
CA GLN A 85 -1.49 21.73 -0.90
C GLN A 85 -0.24 21.94 -0.07
N PHE A 86 0.94 21.79 -0.68
CA PHE A 86 2.21 21.96 0.01
C PHE A 86 3.31 22.42 -0.95
N GLU A 87 4.32 23.10 -0.41
CA GLU A 87 5.38 23.69 -1.22
C GLU A 87 6.50 22.68 -1.53
N ALA A 88 6.98 22.69 -2.78
CA ALA A 88 8.13 21.93 -3.24
C ALA A 88 8.97 22.77 -4.20
N ASN A 89 10.16 23.19 -3.76
CA ASN A 89 11.12 23.95 -4.57
C ASN A 89 10.56 25.24 -5.20
N GLY A 90 9.65 25.94 -4.50
CA GLY A 90 9.04 27.19 -4.97
C GLY A 90 7.79 27.02 -5.84
N ASP A 91 7.29 25.79 -5.97
CA ASP A 91 6.00 25.49 -6.59
C ASP A 91 5.08 24.79 -5.59
N THR A 92 3.78 24.94 -5.78
CA THR A 92 2.76 24.26 -4.99
C THR A 92 2.43 22.90 -5.61
N LEU A 93 2.55 21.84 -4.80
CA LEU A 93 2.06 20.51 -5.11
C LEU A 93 0.68 20.29 -4.48
N LEU A 94 -0.14 19.53 -5.18
CA LEU A 94 -1.46 19.06 -4.75
C LEU A 94 -1.32 17.63 -4.20
N GLY A 95 -2.15 17.31 -3.22
CA GLY A 95 -2.28 15.95 -2.72
C GLY A 95 -3.63 15.69 -2.09
N TYR A 96 -3.83 14.44 -1.72
CA TYR A 96 -4.95 13.99 -0.90
C TYR A 96 -4.39 13.36 0.36
N LEU A 97 -4.73 13.94 1.51
CA LEU A 97 -4.29 13.47 2.82
C LEU A 97 -5.46 12.75 3.48
N ALA A 98 -5.22 11.56 4.03
CA ALA A 98 -6.13 10.91 4.97
C ALA A 98 -5.37 10.54 6.24
N ARG A 99 -5.99 10.72 7.40
CA ARG A 99 -5.39 10.41 8.71
C ARG A 99 -6.42 9.78 9.66
N PRO A 100 -5.98 8.99 10.65
CA PRO A 100 -6.86 8.56 11.73
C PRO A 100 -7.44 9.76 12.48
N SER A 101 -8.72 9.71 12.85
CA SER A 101 -9.35 10.69 13.75
C SER A 101 -8.90 10.51 15.20
N LEU A 102 -8.26 9.37 15.53
CA LEU A 102 -7.74 9.07 16.85
C LEU A 102 -6.58 10.02 17.23
N PRO A 103 -6.56 10.58 18.45
CA PRO A 103 -5.46 11.41 18.92
C PRO A 103 -4.12 10.65 18.95
N GLY A 104 -3.02 11.37 18.75
CA GLY A 104 -1.66 10.83 18.84
C GLY A 104 -0.83 11.12 17.59
N LEU A 105 0.44 10.72 17.66
CA LEU A 105 1.31 10.65 16.49
C LEU A 105 1.12 9.29 15.83
N HIS A 106 1.09 9.29 14.51
CA HIS A 106 0.95 8.09 13.68
C HIS A 106 2.08 8.07 12.65
N PRO A 107 2.56 6.90 12.20
CA PRO A 107 3.52 6.89 11.10
C PRO A 107 2.89 7.41 9.80
N GLY A 108 3.77 7.90 8.92
CA GLY A 108 3.39 8.43 7.62
C GLY A 108 3.57 7.41 6.50
N VAL A 109 2.71 7.46 5.49
CA VAL A 109 2.93 6.76 4.21
C VAL A 109 2.70 7.71 3.05
N LEU A 110 3.73 7.91 2.24
CA LEU A 110 3.58 8.55 0.93
C LEU A 110 3.04 7.53 -0.08
N LEU A 111 2.00 7.90 -0.83
CA LEU A 111 1.47 7.11 -1.93
C LEU A 111 1.74 7.81 -3.27
N VAL A 112 2.33 7.09 -4.22
CA VAL A 112 2.52 7.54 -5.61
C VAL A 112 1.60 6.75 -6.55
N HIS A 113 0.73 7.48 -7.26
CA HIS A 113 -0.29 6.91 -8.14
C HIS A 113 0.27 6.27 -9.43
N GLU A 114 -0.60 5.61 -10.20
CA GLU A 114 -0.26 5.03 -11.51
C GLU A 114 -0.03 6.09 -12.60
N ASN A 115 0.16 5.67 -13.85
CA ASN A 115 0.47 6.57 -14.97
C ASN A 115 -0.73 7.36 -15.54
N ARG A 116 -1.78 7.55 -14.73
CA ARG A 116 -3.03 8.23 -15.13
C ARG A 116 -3.45 9.32 -14.13
N GLY A 117 -2.51 9.80 -13.33
CA GLY A 117 -2.81 10.81 -12.30
C GLY A 117 -3.44 10.21 -11.04
N LEU A 118 -3.79 11.10 -10.12
CA LEU A 118 -4.38 10.83 -8.82
C LEU A 118 -5.89 10.55 -8.94
N LEU A 119 -6.24 9.40 -9.53
CA LEU A 119 -7.62 8.98 -9.75
C LEU A 119 -8.30 8.47 -8.45
N PRO A 120 -9.66 8.42 -8.39
CA PRO A 120 -10.44 8.01 -7.21
C PRO A 120 -9.96 6.74 -6.50
N HIS A 121 -9.47 5.75 -7.24
CA HIS A 121 -8.88 4.54 -6.67
C HIS A 121 -7.75 4.84 -5.67
N PHE A 122 -6.85 5.79 -5.96
CA PHE A 122 -5.73 6.11 -5.06
C PHE A 122 -6.16 6.95 -3.85
N LEU A 123 -7.20 7.77 -3.99
CA LEU A 123 -7.82 8.43 -2.85
C LEU A 123 -8.41 7.37 -1.90
N ASP A 124 -9.00 6.32 -2.46
CA ASP A 124 -9.53 5.20 -1.69
C ASP A 124 -8.43 4.40 -0.98
N VAL A 125 -7.33 4.06 -1.66
CA VAL A 125 -6.18 3.40 -1.01
C VAL A 125 -5.60 4.27 0.11
N THR A 126 -5.57 5.60 -0.07
CA THR A 126 -5.14 6.55 0.96
C THR A 126 -6.03 6.47 2.20
N ARG A 127 -7.36 6.41 2.01
CA ARG A 127 -8.32 6.23 3.11
C ARG A 127 -8.18 4.85 3.77
N ARG A 128 -7.95 3.78 2.99
CA ARG A 128 -7.73 2.43 3.53
C ARG A 128 -6.52 2.41 4.47
N LEU A 129 -5.39 2.99 4.09
CA LEU A 129 -4.22 3.11 4.97
C LEU A 129 -4.50 3.96 6.22
N ALA A 130 -5.25 5.05 6.09
CA ALA A 130 -5.72 5.82 7.26
C ALA A 130 -6.60 5.00 8.20
N GLY A 131 -7.46 4.14 7.64
CA GLY A 131 -8.24 3.17 8.39
C GLY A 131 -7.39 2.15 9.14
N GLU A 132 -6.15 1.89 8.71
CA GLU A 132 -5.17 0.99 9.34
C GLU A 132 -4.19 1.74 10.28
N GLY A 133 -4.42 3.04 10.52
CA GLY A 133 -3.65 3.83 11.49
C GLY A 133 -2.48 4.62 10.91
N TYR A 134 -2.38 4.77 9.60
CA TYR A 134 -1.32 5.53 8.94
C TYR A 134 -1.80 6.91 8.51
N VAL A 135 -1.01 7.96 8.72
CA VAL A 135 -1.24 9.23 8.02
C VAL A 135 -0.74 9.08 6.60
N THR A 136 -1.64 9.12 5.63
CA THR A 136 -1.29 8.81 4.24
C THR A 136 -1.48 10.03 3.36
N LEU A 137 -0.45 10.39 2.60
CA LEU A 137 -0.48 11.42 1.58
C LEU A 137 -0.34 10.77 0.21
N ALA A 138 -1.36 10.88 -0.63
CA ALA A 138 -1.20 10.63 -2.05
C ALA A 138 -0.86 11.94 -2.78
N VAL A 139 0.29 11.99 -3.42
CA VAL A 139 0.74 13.18 -4.16
C VAL A 139 0.27 13.11 -5.60
N ASP A 140 -0.30 14.21 -6.08
CA ASP A 140 -0.65 14.36 -7.50
C ASP A 140 0.62 14.72 -8.29
N MET A 141 1.20 13.74 -8.98
CA MET A 141 2.41 13.95 -9.77
C MET A 141 2.18 14.82 -11.01
N LEU A 142 0.94 15.23 -11.29
CA LEU A 142 0.60 16.22 -12.31
C LEU A 142 0.43 17.65 -11.75
N SER A 143 0.69 17.87 -10.45
CA SER A 143 0.50 19.17 -9.78
C SER A 143 1.12 20.35 -10.54
N ARG A 144 2.39 20.22 -10.96
CA ARG A 144 3.12 21.26 -11.72
C ARG A 144 2.58 21.50 -13.12
N LYS A 145 1.61 20.69 -13.56
CA LYS A 145 0.84 20.83 -14.81
C LYS A 145 -0.63 21.19 -14.54
N GLY A 146 -0.96 21.64 -13.32
CA GLY A 146 -2.31 22.02 -12.91
C GLY A 146 -3.10 20.91 -12.20
N GLY A 147 -2.48 19.77 -11.91
CA GLY A 147 -3.13 18.63 -11.26
C GLY A 147 -3.79 17.67 -12.25
N THR A 148 -4.23 16.53 -11.74
CA THR A 148 -4.86 15.46 -12.52
C THR A 148 -6.14 15.95 -13.20
N ASP A 149 -6.95 16.75 -12.51
CA ASP A 149 -8.23 17.26 -13.03
C ASP A 149 -8.09 18.32 -14.13
N SER A 150 -6.87 18.80 -14.42
CA SER A 150 -6.63 19.73 -15.52
C SER A 150 -6.56 19.04 -16.89
N PHE A 151 -6.53 17.70 -16.92
CA PHE A 151 -6.36 16.93 -18.14
C PHE A 151 -7.68 16.36 -18.68
N PRO A 152 -7.87 16.37 -20.01
CA PRO A 152 -9.13 15.93 -20.62
C PRO A 152 -9.34 14.42 -20.57
N ASP A 153 -8.26 13.63 -20.52
CA ASP A 153 -8.30 12.17 -20.50
C ASP A 153 -6.99 11.55 -20.00
N THR A 154 -7.03 10.23 -19.78
CA THR A 154 -5.89 9.44 -19.27
C THR A 154 -4.71 9.36 -20.24
N SER A 155 -4.91 9.56 -21.54
CA SER A 155 -3.83 9.60 -22.53
C SER A 155 -3.04 10.91 -22.42
N ALA A 156 -3.73 12.03 -22.24
CA ALA A 156 -3.11 13.32 -21.96
C ALA A 156 -2.33 13.30 -20.64
N MET A 157 -2.89 12.69 -19.59
CA MET A 157 -2.21 12.47 -18.30
C MET A 157 -0.92 11.64 -18.47
N LEU A 158 -1.00 10.51 -19.18
CA LEU A 158 0.15 9.65 -19.46
C LEU A 158 1.27 10.42 -20.19
N ASN A 159 0.91 11.20 -21.22
CA ASN A 159 1.87 11.98 -21.98
C ASN A 159 2.52 13.08 -21.13
N ALA A 160 1.74 13.73 -20.26
CA ALA A 160 2.26 14.73 -19.35
C ALA A 160 3.24 14.13 -18.34
N LEU A 161 2.88 13.02 -17.68
CA LEU A 161 3.76 12.32 -16.74
C LEU A 161 5.07 11.85 -17.40
N ARG A 162 5.01 11.34 -18.63
CA ARG A 162 6.20 10.96 -19.41
C ARG A 162 7.14 12.12 -19.73
N GLY A 163 6.60 13.34 -19.79
CA GLY A 163 7.37 14.55 -20.04
C GLY A 163 8.00 15.16 -18.78
N ILE A 164 7.74 14.62 -17.59
CA ILE A 164 8.32 15.11 -16.34
C ILE A 164 9.73 14.52 -16.18
N PRO A 165 10.76 15.35 -15.96
CA PRO A 165 12.10 14.86 -15.64
C PRO A 165 12.12 13.95 -14.41
N THR A 166 12.92 12.89 -14.45
CA THR A 166 12.96 11.87 -13.39
C THR A 166 13.42 12.45 -12.04
N ASP A 167 14.41 13.33 -12.07
CA ASP A 167 14.88 14.07 -10.89
C ASP A 167 13.78 14.95 -10.29
N GLN A 168 13.00 15.64 -11.14
CA GLN A 168 11.88 16.46 -10.67
C GLN A 168 10.79 15.62 -9.99
N ILE A 169 10.37 14.51 -10.60
CA ILE A 169 9.29 13.71 -10.01
C ILE A 169 9.71 12.99 -8.72
N VAL A 170 10.97 12.57 -8.63
CA VAL A 170 11.53 12.02 -7.37
C VAL A 170 11.62 13.12 -6.31
N ALA A 171 12.03 14.34 -6.69
CA ALA A 171 12.06 15.48 -5.78
C ALA A 171 10.66 15.87 -5.28
N ASP A 172 9.63 15.78 -6.13
CA ASP A 172 8.23 16.03 -5.75
C ASP A 172 7.71 14.96 -4.78
N GLY A 173 8.04 13.68 -5.01
CA GLY A 173 7.78 12.60 -4.05
C GLY A 173 8.48 12.84 -2.71
N ASN A 174 9.76 13.19 -2.72
CA ASN A 174 10.51 13.50 -1.50
C ASN A 174 10.00 14.77 -0.78
N ALA A 175 9.44 15.74 -1.51
CA ALA A 175 8.74 16.87 -0.90
C ALA A 175 7.47 16.42 -0.16
N GLY A 176 6.73 15.44 -0.70
CA GLY A 176 5.61 14.82 -0.01
C GLY A 176 6.02 14.08 1.28
N VAL A 177 7.17 13.40 1.26
CA VAL A 177 7.75 12.80 2.48
C VAL A 177 8.00 13.88 3.53
N ARG A 178 8.73 14.95 3.18
CA ARG A 178 9.00 16.06 4.11
C ARG A 178 7.73 16.71 4.64
N TYR A 179 6.74 16.92 3.77
CA TYR A 179 5.44 17.45 4.19
C TYR A 179 4.78 16.55 5.25
N LEU A 180 4.80 15.23 5.08
CA LEU A 180 4.32 14.30 6.10
C LEU A 180 5.10 14.42 7.40
N GLN A 181 6.44 14.46 7.32
CA GLN A 181 7.32 14.55 8.50
C GLN A 181 7.08 15.82 9.33
N ASP A 182 6.68 16.90 8.67
CA ASP A 182 6.41 18.21 9.31
C ASP A 182 5.01 18.30 9.95
N GLN A 183 4.12 17.31 9.75
CA GLN A 183 2.80 17.34 10.36
C GLN A 183 2.84 17.03 11.86
N SER A 184 2.11 17.82 12.65
CA SER A 184 2.06 17.67 14.11
C SER A 184 1.39 16.38 14.61
N PHE A 185 0.75 15.62 13.72
CA PHE A 185 0.10 14.33 13.97
C PHE A 185 0.86 13.16 13.33
N VAL A 186 2.06 13.40 12.78
CA VAL A 186 2.93 12.37 12.21
C VAL A 186 4.14 12.14 13.10
N GLU A 187 4.50 10.88 13.31
CA GLU A 187 5.78 10.51 13.87
C GLU A 187 6.85 10.62 12.77
N GLY A 188 7.44 11.81 12.62
CA GLY A 188 8.22 12.20 11.43
C GLY A 188 9.45 11.34 11.11
N ASN A 189 9.97 10.55 12.04
CA ASN A 189 11.04 9.58 11.78
C ASN A 189 10.53 8.19 11.32
N ARG A 190 9.20 8.01 11.16
CA ARG A 190 8.54 6.77 10.74
C ARG A 190 7.67 7.02 9.51
N VAL A 191 8.29 7.47 8.42
CA VAL A 191 7.61 7.70 7.14
C VAL A 191 8.08 6.70 6.09
N GLY A 192 7.14 5.91 5.56
CA GLY A 192 7.36 5.01 4.44
C GLY A 192 6.82 5.55 3.12
N ALA A 193 7.05 4.82 2.03
CA ALA A 193 6.48 5.12 0.73
C ALA A 193 5.95 3.86 0.04
N MET A 194 4.83 3.99 -0.66
CA MET A 194 4.30 2.98 -1.57
C MET A 194 3.90 3.59 -2.90
N GLY A 195 3.89 2.78 -3.96
CA GLY A 195 3.47 3.28 -5.26
C GLY A 195 3.21 2.18 -6.25
N PHE A 196 2.39 2.47 -7.25
CA PHE A 196 1.84 1.48 -8.18
C PHE A 196 2.24 1.77 -9.62
N CYS A 197 2.67 0.77 -10.38
CA CYS A 197 3.09 0.90 -11.79
C CYS A 197 4.20 1.96 -11.93
N PHE A 198 3.85 3.10 -12.50
CA PHE A 198 4.67 4.30 -12.56
C PHE A 198 5.14 4.71 -11.17
N GLY A 199 4.23 4.84 -10.21
CA GLY A 199 4.57 5.14 -8.83
C GLY A 199 5.44 4.07 -8.18
N GLY A 200 5.33 2.81 -8.59
CA GLY A 200 6.23 1.75 -8.12
C GLY A 200 7.67 1.99 -8.58
N GLY A 201 7.86 2.44 -9.82
CA GLY A 201 9.18 2.87 -10.30
C GLY A 201 9.70 4.11 -9.59
N ILE A 202 8.84 5.10 -9.32
CA ILE A 202 9.23 6.29 -8.55
C ILE A 202 9.64 5.91 -7.12
N VAL A 203 8.91 5.01 -6.47
CA VAL A 203 9.25 4.54 -5.11
C VAL A 203 10.58 3.79 -5.08
N TRP A 204 10.92 3.02 -6.12
CA TRP A 204 12.26 2.44 -6.25
C TRP A 204 13.35 3.51 -6.31
N LEU A 205 13.16 4.54 -7.13
CA LEU A 205 14.09 5.65 -7.25
C LEU A 205 14.21 6.46 -5.96
N MET A 206 13.09 6.67 -5.25
CA MET A 206 13.09 7.28 -3.92
C MET A 206 13.84 6.41 -2.92
N ALA A 207 13.62 5.09 -2.90
CA ALA A 207 14.27 4.19 -1.95
C ALA A 207 15.80 4.19 -2.08
N VAL A 208 16.33 4.21 -3.30
CA VAL A 208 17.79 4.27 -3.53
C VAL A 208 18.39 5.65 -3.27
N GLY A 209 17.58 6.72 -3.30
CA GLY A 209 18.06 8.11 -3.22
C GLY A 209 17.67 8.89 -1.95
N ASN A 210 16.77 8.37 -1.11
CA ASN A 210 16.23 9.07 0.05
C ASN A 210 16.44 8.25 1.33
N PRO A 211 17.48 8.55 2.13
CA PRO A 211 17.75 7.85 3.39
C PRO A 211 16.78 8.22 4.52
N ASP A 212 15.94 9.26 4.35
CA ASP A 212 14.96 9.68 5.35
C ASP A 212 13.69 8.80 5.33
N LEU A 213 13.52 7.96 4.30
CA LEU A 213 12.48 6.96 4.25
C LEU A 213 12.80 5.80 5.20
N ARG A 214 11.75 5.26 5.84
CA ARG A 214 11.89 4.16 6.79
C ARG A 214 11.53 2.79 6.19
N ALA A 215 10.69 2.75 5.16
CA ALA A 215 10.35 1.55 4.40
C ALA A 215 9.78 1.92 3.02
N ALA A 216 9.95 1.04 2.03
CA ALA A 216 9.40 1.24 0.69
C ALA A 216 8.64 0.00 0.18
N VAL A 217 7.53 0.23 -0.52
CA VAL A 217 6.67 -0.82 -1.11
C VAL A 217 6.31 -0.50 -2.57
N PRO A 218 7.21 -0.77 -3.53
CA PRO A 218 6.94 -0.62 -4.95
C PRO A 218 6.10 -1.79 -5.49
N PHE A 219 4.90 -1.47 -6.00
CA PHE A 219 4.01 -2.41 -6.69
C PHE A 219 4.24 -2.36 -8.20
N TYR A 220 4.63 -3.50 -8.78
CA TYR A 220 4.79 -3.77 -10.21
C TYR A 220 5.47 -2.59 -10.95
N GLY A 221 6.48 -2.02 -10.29
CA GLY A 221 7.28 -0.91 -10.77
C GLY A 221 8.58 -1.37 -11.41
N SER A 222 9.11 -0.56 -12.33
CA SER A 222 10.41 -0.83 -12.95
C SER A 222 11.51 -0.77 -11.88
N ALA A 223 12.54 -1.61 -12.03
CA ALA A 223 13.75 -1.53 -11.22
C ALA A 223 14.42 -0.15 -11.36
N PRO A 224 15.10 0.35 -10.30
CA PRO A 224 15.96 1.52 -10.41
C PRO A 224 17.22 1.17 -11.24
N PRO A 225 18.04 2.15 -11.63
CA PRO A 225 19.39 1.88 -12.12
C PRO A 225 20.16 1.00 -11.12
N LEU A 226 20.81 -0.06 -11.62
CA LEU A 226 21.41 -1.06 -10.73
C LEU A 226 22.63 -0.52 -10.00
N GLU A 227 23.33 0.45 -10.59
CA GLU A 227 24.43 1.18 -9.97
C GLU A 227 23.99 1.98 -8.72
N ASP A 228 22.71 2.35 -8.63
CA ASP A 228 22.17 3.09 -7.48
C ASP A 228 21.80 2.18 -6.31
N VAL A 229 21.75 0.85 -6.51
CA VAL A 229 21.36 -0.11 -5.47
C VAL A 229 22.30 -0.04 -4.26
N ALA A 230 23.58 0.26 -4.46
CA ALA A 230 24.55 0.45 -3.37
C ALA A 230 24.12 1.58 -2.39
N ASN A 231 23.36 2.57 -2.87
CA ASN A 231 22.88 3.69 -2.07
C ASN A 231 21.63 3.36 -1.23
N LEU A 232 20.97 2.22 -1.47
CA LEU A 232 19.76 1.83 -0.74
C LEU A 232 20.05 1.64 0.76
N GLN A 233 19.34 2.40 1.60
CA GLN A 233 19.42 2.31 3.07
C GLN A 233 18.10 1.87 3.71
N VAL A 234 17.05 1.74 2.90
CA VAL A 234 15.69 1.50 3.38
C VAL A 234 15.27 0.06 3.06
N PRO A 235 14.55 -0.63 3.96
CA PRO A 235 14.00 -1.94 3.66
C PRO A 235 12.92 -1.84 2.57
N VAL A 236 12.98 -2.72 1.56
CA VAL A 236 12.02 -2.73 0.44
C VAL A 236 11.22 -4.02 0.31
N LEU A 237 9.89 -3.91 0.24
CA LEU A 237 8.99 -4.98 -0.19
C LEU A 237 8.56 -4.75 -1.65
N GLY A 238 9.16 -5.48 -2.58
CA GLY A 238 8.76 -5.46 -4.00
C GLY A 238 7.60 -6.42 -4.27
N ILE A 239 6.49 -5.91 -4.80
CA ILE A 239 5.30 -6.71 -5.13
C ILE A 239 5.13 -6.79 -6.65
N TYR A 240 5.11 -7.99 -7.22
CA TYR A 240 5.12 -8.22 -8.66
C TYR A 240 3.94 -9.10 -9.13
N ALA A 241 3.58 -8.91 -10.40
CA ALA A 241 2.54 -9.67 -11.08
C ALA A 241 3.19 -10.79 -11.91
N GLY A 242 2.80 -12.04 -11.72
CA GLY A 242 3.44 -13.18 -12.38
C GLY A 242 3.36 -13.15 -13.90
N SER A 243 2.32 -12.53 -14.47
CA SER A 243 2.13 -12.41 -15.93
C SER A 243 2.69 -11.12 -16.53
N ASP A 244 3.38 -10.28 -15.76
CA ASP A 244 3.96 -9.02 -16.25
C ASP A 244 5.41 -9.18 -16.75
N ALA A 245 5.55 -9.76 -17.94
CA ALA A 245 6.86 -10.02 -18.54
C ALA A 245 7.74 -8.76 -18.69
N ARG A 246 7.13 -7.58 -18.87
CA ARG A 246 7.87 -6.33 -19.08
C ARG A 246 8.59 -5.88 -17.82
N ILE A 247 7.91 -5.89 -16.68
CA ILE A 247 8.53 -5.53 -15.39
C ILE A 247 9.42 -6.66 -14.89
N ASN A 248 8.96 -7.92 -15.02
CA ASN A 248 9.68 -9.08 -14.50
C ASN A 248 11.02 -9.32 -15.18
N ALA A 249 11.24 -8.79 -16.39
CA ALA A 249 12.54 -8.84 -17.06
C ALA A 249 13.68 -8.19 -16.25
N GLY A 250 13.38 -7.16 -15.44
CA GLY A 250 14.38 -6.47 -14.61
C GLY A 250 14.57 -7.05 -13.21
N VAL A 251 13.60 -7.83 -12.71
CA VAL A 251 13.57 -8.32 -11.32
C VAL A 251 14.77 -9.22 -10.97
N PRO A 252 15.20 -10.20 -11.80
CA PRO A 252 16.34 -11.04 -11.47
C PRO A 252 17.66 -10.26 -11.30
N ALA A 253 17.90 -9.24 -12.14
CA ALA A 253 19.11 -8.43 -12.05
C ALA A 253 19.09 -7.51 -10.82
N LEU A 254 17.91 -6.95 -10.50
CA LEU A 254 17.71 -6.18 -9.27
C LEU A 254 17.92 -7.05 -8.03
N GLU A 255 17.36 -8.25 -7.99
CA GLU A 255 17.53 -9.17 -6.86
C GLU A 255 19.01 -9.54 -6.66
N ALA A 256 19.73 -9.84 -7.74
CA ALA A 256 21.16 -10.11 -7.69
C ALA A 256 21.96 -8.92 -7.12
N ALA A 257 21.65 -7.69 -7.53
CA ALA A 257 22.30 -6.49 -7.01
C ALA A 257 21.99 -6.27 -5.52
N LEU A 258 20.73 -6.43 -5.10
CA LEU A 258 20.33 -6.31 -3.70
C LEU A 258 21.03 -7.35 -2.80
N MET A 259 21.14 -8.59 -3.27
CA MET A 259 21.89 -9.64 -2.56
C MET A 259 23.39 -9.32 -2.46
N ALA A 260 24.00 -8.88 -3.55
CA ALA A 260 25.43 -8.55 -3.58
C ALA A 260 25.78 -7.40 -2.62
N GLU A 261 24.89 -6.42 -2.50
CA GLU A 261 25.03 -5.27 -1.61
C GLU A 261 24.50 -5.52 -0.19
N GLY A 262 24.01 -6.73 0.11
CA GLY A 262 23.49 -7.10 1.44
C GLY A 262 22.29 -6.26 1.89
N LYS A 263 21.45 -5.81 0.96
CA LYS A 263 20.30 -4.95 1.26
C LYS A 263 19.16 -5.74 1.91
N ASN A 264 18.37 -5.08 2.76
CA ASN A 264 17.15 -5.66 3.31
C ASN A 264 16.02 -5.55 2.30
N TYR A 265 15.57 -6.67 1.75
CA TYR A 265 14.46 -6.70 0.82
C TYR A 265 13.65 -7.99 0.94
N ARG A 266 12.41 -7.93 0.46
CA ARG A 266 11.56 -9.08 0.19
C ARG A 266 10.84 -8.89 -1.13
N PHE A 267 10.84 -9.90 -1.99
CA PHE A 267 10.01 -9.91 -3.19
C PHE A 267 8.85 -10.90 -3.05
N VAL A 268 7.67 -10.46 -3.49
CA VAL A 268 6.48 -11.30 -3.57
C VAL A 268 5.92 -11.19 -4.98
N THR A 269 5.76 -12.33 -5.64
CA THR A 269 5.20 -12.41 -6.99
C THR A 269 3.93 -13.23 -6.96
N TYR A 270 2.84 -12.70 -7.49
CA TYR A 270 1.53 -13.37 -7.53
C TYR A 270 1.31 -14.07 -8.87
N PRO A 271 1.34 -15.42 -8.95
CA PRO A 271 1.11 -16.15 -10.19
C PRO A 271 -0.29 -15.88 -10.76
N GLY A 272 -0.40 -15.75 -12.08
CA GLY A 272 -1.68 -15.49 -12.76
C GLY A 272 -2.19 -14.05 -12.66
N ALA A 273 -1.62 -13.22 -11.79
CA ALA A 273 -1.91 -11.79 -11.74
C ALA A 273 -1.27 -11.05 -12.93
N ASN A 274 -2.01 -10.12 -13.52
CA ASN A 274 -1.51 -9.21 -14.55
C ASN A 274 -1.02 -7.89 -13.94
N HIS A 275 -0.30 -7.10 -14.73
CA HIS A 275 0.06 -5.74 -14.33
C HIS A 275 -1.18 -4.93 -13.89
N ALA A 276 -1.05 -4.13 -12.83
CA ALA A 276 -2.14 -3.38 -12.21
C ALA A 276 -3.23 -4.26 -11.55
N PHE A 277 -2.88 -5.47 -11.07
CA PHE A 277 -3.85 -6.38 -10.44
C PHE A 277 -4.50 -5.83 -9.16
N PHE A 278 -3.89 -4.85 -8.51
CA PHE A 278 -4.40 -4.25 -7.28
C PHE A 278 -5.54 -3.27 -7.55
N ASN A 279 -5.57 -2.67 -8.75
CA ASN A 279 -6.54 -1.64 -9.10
C ASN A 279 -7.93 -2.24 -9.39
N ASP A 280 -8.82 -2.15 -8.40
CA ASP A 280 -10.20 -2.67 -8.42
C ASP A 280 -11.15 -1.95 -9.37
N THR A 281 -10.75 -0.80 -9.93
CA THR A 281 -11.50 -0.11 -10.98
C THR A 281 -11.13 -0.60 -12.39
N GLY A 282 -10.07 -1.39 -12.52
CA GLY A 282 -9.53 -1.86 -13.80
C GLY A 282 -9.96 -3.28 -14.16
N SER A 283 -9.97 -3.60 -15.46
CA SER A 283 -10.28 -4.95 -15.96
C SER A 283 -9.22 -6.02 -15.61
N ARG A 284 -8.08 -5.61 -15.05
CA ARG A 284 -6.99 -6.50 -14.64
C ARG A 284 -7.00 -6.83 -13.15
N TYR A 285 -7.99 -6.30 -12.41
CA TYR A 285 -8.14 -6.58 -11.00
C TYR A 285 -8.13 -8.08 -10.72
N HIS A 286 -7.28 -8.49 -9.78
CA HIS A 286 -7.19 -9.88 -9.35
C HIS A 286 -7.42 -9.93 -7.83
N PRO A 287 -8.65 -10.19 -7.36
CA PRO A 287 -9.05 -9.95 -5.96
C PRO A 287 -8.19 -10.70 -4.94
N GLN A 288 -7.84 -11.96 -5.22
CA GLN A 288 -7.00 -12.75 -4.33
C GLN A 288 -5.60 -12.14 -4.18
N ALA A 289 -4.88 -11.97 -5.29
CA ALA A 289 -3.56 -11.33 -5.30
C ALA A 289 -3.59 -9.91 -4.69
N ALA A 290 -4.63 -9.12 -4.96
CA ALA A 290 -4.78 -7.78 -4.38
C ALA A 290 -4.92 -7.82 -2.85
N GLY A 291 -5.75 -8.73 -2.32
CA GLY A 291 -5.93 -8.92 -0.89
C GLY A 291 -4.67 -9.44 -0.19
N GLU A 292 -4.00 -10.43 -0.79
CA GLU A 292 -2.72 -10.95 -0.26
C GLU A 292 -1.61 -9.88 -0.29
N ALA A 293 -1.54 -9.08 -1.36
CA ALA A 293 -0.58 -7.98 -1.48
C ALA A 293 -0.85 -6.83 -0.51
N TRP A 294 -2.13 -6.56 -0.21
CA TRP A 294 -2.51 -5.59 0.82
C TRP A 294 -2.01 -6.04 2.19
N LEU A 295 -2.28 -7.28 2.57
CA LEU A 295 -1.82 -7.82 3.85
C LEU A 295 -0.29 -7.81 3.97
N ALA A 296 0.43 -8.21 2.91
CA ALA A 296 1.89 -8.15 2.90
C ALA A 296 2.42 -6.72 3.07
N THR A 297 1.75 -5.73 2.48
CA THR A 297 2.08 -4.30 2.64
C THR A 297 1.89 -3.85 4.08
N LEU A 298 0.76 -4.20 4.70
CA LEU A 298 0.47 -3.84 6.09
C LEU A 298 1.47 -4.49 7.05
N ASP A 299 1.77 -5.78 6.87
CA ASP A 299 2.76 -6.50 7.69
C ASP A 299 4.14 -5.81 7.59
N TRP A 300 4.54 -5.38 6.38
CA TRP A 300 5.81 -4.69 6.16
C TRP A 300 5.88 -3.32 6.83
N PHE A 301 4.80 -2.55 6.74
CA PHE A 301 4.73 -1.25 7.40
C PHE A 301 4.56 -1.36 8.92
N GLU A 302 3.90 -2.40 9.43
CA GLU A 302 3.87 -2.68 10.86
C GLU A 302 5.29 -2.95 11.39
N GLU A 303 6.02 -3.86 10.74
CA GLU A 303 7.39 -4.22 11.11
C GLU A 303 8.35 -3.01 11.10
N HIS A 304 8.23 -2.13 10.09
CA HIS A 304 9.23 -1.08 9.87
C HIS A 304 8.82 0.33 10.28
N LEU A 305 7.54 0.62 10.46
CA LEU A 305 7.05 1.95 10.84
C LEU A 305 6.39 1.98 12.22
N MET A 306 5.85 0.87 12.73
CA MET A 306 5.08 0.85 13.97
C MET A 306 5.87 0.27 15.14
N ASP A 307 6.53 -0.86 14.92
CA ASP A 307 7.24 -1.61 15.96
C ASP A 307 8.73 -1.18 16.12
N SER A 308 9.14 -0.15 15.38
CA SER A 308 10.55 0.24 15.20
C SER A 308 11.02 1.44 16.01
#